data_AF-A0A7J2R5L5-F1
#
_entry.id   AF-A0A7J2R5L5-F1
#
_cell.length_a   1.000
_cell.length_b   1.000
_cell.length_c   1.000
_cell.angle_alpha   90.00
_cell.angle_beta   90.00
_cell.angle_gamma   90.00
#
_symmetry.space_group_name_H-M   'P 1'
#
loop_
_entity.id
_entity.type
_entity.pdbx_description
1 polymer ?
#
loop_
_entity_poly.entity_id
_entity_poly.type
_entity_poly.pdbx_seq_one_letter_code
_entity_poly.pdbx_strand_id
1 'polypeptide(L)' 'MRCLKCKHKDFNNFEALGTCKLLTCTILKAPSAESHAQNSYALGVVEFENGIKKLGQITTQENLKNGIELKPIYKKYVIK' A
#
# COMPACT_ATOMS: atom_id res chain seq x y z
N MET A 1 6.62 -17.95 14.01
CA MET A 1 7.21 -16.73 13.38
C MET A 1 8.38 -16.25 14.24
N ARG A 2 9.48 -15.73 13.67
CA ARG A 2 10.63 -15.18 14.43
C ARG A 2 11.12 -13.88 13.79
N CYS A 3 11.63 -12.94 14.59
CA CYS A 3 12.15 -11.69 14.04
C CYS A 3 13.37 -11.97 13.14
N LEU A 4 13.42 -11.39 11.94
CA LEU A 4 14.53 -11.60 11.01
C LEU A 4 15.85 -11.00 11.53
N LYS A 5 15.76 -9.90 12.28
CA LYS A 5 16.90 -9.16 12.86
C LYS A 5 17.44 -9.81 14.14
N CYS A 6 16.61 -9.98 15.18
CA CYS A 6 17.06 -10.46 16.49
C CYS A 6 16.68 -11.91 16.84
N LYS A 7 15.91 -12.60 15.99
CA LYS A 7 15.44 -14.00 16.19
C LYS A 7 14.50 -14.26 17.39
N HIS A 8 14.13 -13.24 18.17
CA HIS A 8 13.11 -13.35 19.23
C HIS A 8 11.73 -13.74 18.67
N LYS A 9 10.90 -14.27 19.56
CA LYS A 9 9.53 -14.74 19.25
C LYS A 9 8.43 -13.89 19.90
N ASP A 10 8.80 -12.98 20.81
CA ASP A 10 7.89 -11.99 21.39
C ASP A 10 7.69 -10.83 20.41
N PHE A 11 6.43 -10.53 20.13
CA PHE A 11 6.03 -9.47 19.21
C PHE A 11 4.95 -8.60 19.85
N ASN A 12 5.06 -7.30 19.60
CA ASN A 12 3.99 -6.35 19.86
C ASN A 12 3.29 -6.02 18.55
N ASN A 13 1.99 -5.76 18.63
CA ASN A 13 1.20 -5.35 17.47
C ASN A 13 1.38 -3.84 17.26
N PHE A 14 1.66 -3.45 16.02
CA PHE A 14 1.72 -2.06 15.60
C PHE A 14 0.85 -1.87 14.37
N GLU A 15 0.06 -0.79 14.38
CA GLU A 15 -0.76 -0.41 13.25
C GLU A 15 -0.07 0.68 12.42
N ALA A 16 -0.33 0.68 11.13
CA ALA A 16 0.08 1.78 10.26
C ALA A 16 -1.00 2.85 10.36
N LEU A 17 -0.71 3.94 11.07
CA LEU A 17 -1.66 5.03 11.32
C LEU A 17 -1.09 6.34 10.75
N GLY A 18 -1.96 7.33 10.52
CA GLY A 18 -1.57 8.65 10.05
C GLY A 18 -1.52 8.79 8.53
N THR A 19 -0.81 9.81 8.05
CA THR A 19 -0.54 10.02 6.63
C THR A 19 0.58 9.09 6.16
N CYS A 20 0.70 8.93 4.84
CA CYS A 20 1.78 8.14 4.27
C CYS A 20 2.40 8.84 3.06
N LYS A 21 3.69 8.61 2.84
CA LYS A 21 4.45 9.16 1.73
C LYS A 21 4.59 8.12 0.62
N LEU A 22 4.31 8.49 -0.62
CA LEU A 22 4.50 7.61 -1.77
C LEU A 22 5.99 7.39 -2.04
N LEU A 23 6.48 6.15 -1.97
CA LEU A 23 7.87 5.81 -2.28
C LEU A 23 8.07 5.52 -3.77
N THR A 24 7.15 4.75 -4.34
CA THR A 24 7.16 4.39 -5.77
C THR A 24 5.76 3.94 -6.18
N CYS A 25 5.43 4.10 -7.47
CA CYS A 25 4.18 3.62 -8.04
C CYS A 25 4.35 3.04 -9.45
N THR A 26 3.40 2.20 -9.83
CA THR A 26 3.21 1.70 -11.19
C THR A 26 1.74 1.79 -11.59
N ILE A 27 1.48 1.95 -12.88
CA ILE A 27 0.12 1.95 -13.43
C ILE A 27 -0.08 0.63 -14.16
N LEU A 28 -0.96 -0.21 -13.61
CA LEU A 28 -1.38 -1.46 -14.24
C LEU A 28 -2.49 -1.16 -15.25
N LYS A 29 -2.17 -1.26 -16.54
CA LYS A 29 -3.10 -0.96 -17.66
C LYS A 29 -3.95 -2.14 -18.12
N ALA A 30 -3.64 -3.36 -17.68
CA ALA A 30 -4.35 -4.58 -18.06
C ALA A 30 -4.35 -5.54 -16.87
N PRO A 31 -5.15 -5.26 -15.82
CA PRO A 31 -5.26 -6.17 -14.70
C PRO A 31 -5.99 -7.46 -15.08
N SER A 32 -5.76 -8.53 -14.31
CA SER A 32 -6.39 -9.83 -14.55
C SER A 32 -7.92 -9.71 -14.53
N ALA A 33 -8.60 -10.60 -15.26
CA ALA A 33 -10.05 -10.62 -15.38
C ALA A 33 -10.72 -10.45 -13.99
N GLU A 34 -10.37 -11.26 -12.99
CA GLU A 34 -10.91 -11.22 -11.62
C GLU A 34 -10.90 -9.83 -10.94
N SER A 35 -10.05 -8.92 -11.42
CA SER A 35 -9.99 -7.50 -11.05
C SER A 35 -10.94 -6.63 -11.90
N HIS A 36 -12.14 -7.12 -12.23
CA HIS A 36 -13.06 -6.57 -13.25
C HIS A 36 -13.58 -5.12 -13.02
N ALA A 37 -13.19 -4.43 -11.93
CA ALA A 37 -13.77 -3.13 -11.59
C ALA A 37 -13.12 -1.93 -12.29
N GLN A 38 -11.85 -2.01 -12.74
CA GLN A 38 -11.14 -0.88 -13.36
C GLN A 38 -10.22 -1.35 -14.51
N ASN A 39 -10.37 -0.75 -15.70
CA ASN A 39 -9.53 -1.03 -16.88
C ASN A 39 -8.05 -0.65 -16.67
N SER A 40 -7.76 0.20 -15.68
CA SER A 40 -6.40 0.60 -15.31
C SER A 40 -6.42 1.11 -13.87
N TYR A 41 -5.41 0.76 -13.06
CA TYR A 41 -5.26 1.32 -11.71
C TYR A 41 -3.81 1.52 -11.30
N ALA A 42 -3.58 2.47 -10.39
CA ALA A 42 -2.27 2.71 -9.82
C ALA A 42 -2.03 1.84 -8.58
N LEU A 43 -0.87 1.19 -8.51
CA LEU A 43 -0.34 0.54 -7.31
C LEU A 43 0.86 1.31 -6.81
N GLY A 44 0.99 1.45 -5.50
CA GLY A 44 2.16 2.09 -4.92
C GLY A 44 2.59 1.48 -3.60
N VAL A 45 3.88 1.65 -3.33
CA VAL A 45 4.45 1.41 -2.01
C VAL A 45 4.49 2.74 -1.27
N VAL A 46 3.93 2.76 -0.07
CA VAL A 46 3.89 3.94 0.80
C VAL A 46 4.63 3.68 2.10
N GLU A 47 5.19 4.71 2.69
CA GLU A 47 5.79 4.70 4.02
C GLU A 47 4.96 5.57 4.96
N PHE A 48 4.53 4.99 6.08
CA PHE A 48 3.83 5.71 7.14
C PHE A 48 4.83 6.40 8.06
N GLU A 49 4.35 7.36 8.85
CA GLU A 49 5.18 8.14 9.79
C GLU A 49 5.99 7.25 10.77
N ASN A 50 5.48 6.07 11.12
CA ASN A 50 6.15 5.10 11.98
C ASN A 50 7.12 4.16 11.24
N GLY A 51 7.43 4.43 9.96
CA GLY A 51 8.37 3.68 9.13
C GLY A 51 7.81 2.36 8.57
N ILE A 52 6.55 2.02 8.85
CA ILE A 52 5.90 0.85 8.24
C ILE A 52 5.70 1.13 6.75
N LYS A 53 6.10 0.18 5.91
CA LYS A 53 5.86 0.23 4.46
C LYS A 53 4.73 -0.72 4.09
N LYS A 54 3.79 -0.25 3.27
CA LYS A 54 2.70 -1.08 2.74
C LYS A 54 2.53 -0.89 1.24
N LEU A 55 2.07 -1.95 0.59
CA LEU A 55 1.59 -1.92 -0.79
C LEU A 55 0.08 -1.64 -0.78
N GLY A 56 -0.40 -0.79 -1.67
CA GLY A 56 -1.82 -0.51 -1.82
C GLY A 56 -2.19 0.04 -3.19
N GLN A 57 -3.48 -0.01 -3.50
CA GLN A 57 -4.04 0.68 -4.66
C GLN A 57 -4.22 2.17 -4.35
N ILE A 58 -3.86 3.01 -5.30
CA ILE A 58 -4.03 4.46 -5.22
C ILE A 58 -5.27 4.82 -6.04
N THR A 59 -6.14 5.66 -5.46
CA THR A 59 -7.42 6.04 -6.06
C THR A 59 -7.29 6.99 -7.25
N THR A 60 -6.23 7.81 -7.28
CA THR A 60 -5.89 8.69 -8.41
C THR A 60 -4.74 8.11 -9.21
N GLN A 61 -4.71 8.41 -10.51
CA GLN A 61 -3.59 8.11 -11.41
C GLN A 61 -2.82 9.37 -11.81
N GLU A 62 -3.32 10.55 -11.45
CA GLU A 62 -2.77 11.83 -11.86
C GLU A 62 -1.79 12.36 -10.83
N ASN A 63 -0.76 13.09 -11.29
CA ASN A 63 0.24 13.75 -10.44
C ASN A 63 0.95 12.83 -9.43
N LEU A 64 0.97 11.52 -9.68
CA LEU A 64 1.71 10.56 -8.88
C LEU A 64 3.21 10.77 -9.07
N LYS A 65 3.87 11.21 -8.00
CA LYS A 65 5.32 11.41 -7.95
C LYS A 65 5.83 10.87 -6.63
N ASN A 66 7.08 10.40 -6.63
CA ASN A 66 7.72 9.98 -5.39
C ASN A 66 7.76 11.16 -4.43
N GLY A 67 7.38 10.88 -3.19
CA GLY A 67 7.42 11.82 -2.09
C GLY A 67 6.13 12.61 -1.83
N ILE A 68 5.08 12.45 -2.63
CA ILE A 68 3.78 13.04 -2.32
C ILE A 68 3.17 12.40 -1.08
N GLU A 69 2.43 13.19 -0.31
CA GLU A 69 1.63 12.70 0.80
C GLU A 69 0.30 12.12 0.29
N LEU A 70 -0.10 11.00 0.88
CA LEU A 70 -1.34 10.29 0.61
C LEU A 70 -2.08 10.04 1.92
N LYS A 71 -3.41 9.99 1.82
CA LYS A 71 -4.28 9.62 2.93
C LYS A 71 -4.69 8.15 2.78
N PRO A 72 -4.41 7.27 3.76
CA PRO A 72 -4.82 5.87 3.68
C PRO A 72 -6.34 5.73 3.79
N ILE A 73 -6.91 4.85 2.97
CA ILE A 73 -8.33 4.48 3.03
C ILE A 73 -8.42 2.96 3.20
N TYR A 74 -9.02 2.53 4.30
CA TYR A 74 -9.20 1.12 4.59
C TYR A 74 -10.51 0.63 3.98
N LYS A 75 -10.41 -0.10 2.86
CA LYS A 75 -11.55 -0.78 2.22
C LYS A 75 -11.29 -2.28 2.17
N LYS A 76 -12.32 -3.05 2.52
CA LYS A 76 -12.31 -4.50 2.36
C LYS A 76 -12.61 -4.81 0.89
N TYR A 77 -11.62 -5.33 0.16
CA TYR A 77 -11.86 -5.88 -1.16
C TYR A 77 -12.49 -7.26 -1.00
N VAL A 78 -13.68 -7.44 -1.56
CA VAL A 78 -14.31 -8.75 -1.69
C VAL A 78 -14.02 -9.21 -3.11
N ILE A 79 -13.14 -10.20 -3.24
CA ILE A 79 -12.95 -10.92 -4.49
C ILE A 79 -14.15 -11.86 -4.60
N LYS A 80 -15.02 -11.63 -5.59
CA LYS A 80 -16.19 -12.50 -5.86
C LYS A 80 -15.79 -13.61 -6.79
#